data_AF-A0A0C9TE50-F1
#
_entry.id   AF-A0A0C9TE50-F1
#
_cell.length_a   1.000
_cell.length_b   1.000
_cell.length_c   1.000
_cell.angle_alpha   90.00
_cell.angle_beta   90.00
_cell.angle_gamma   90.00
#
_symmetry.space_group_name_H-M   'P 1'
#
loop_
_entity.id
_entity.type
_entity.pdbx_description
1 polymer ?
#
loop_
_entity_poly.entity_id
_entity_poly.type
_entity_poly.pdbx_seq_one_letter_code
_entity_poly.pdbx_strand_id
1 'polypeptide(L)'
;MLKQRRFAIICIILSTTNQKCNTLGATLGFFFHSKNVPEKVIQALHHLGVCDSQKSIHNAIDSMSREAVSLLKRRGQTFLQGVAYDNFDVNASTDQPTLENRSKFHHATSALMIKL
;
A
#
# COMPACT_ATOMS: atom_id res chain seq x y z
N MET A 1 16.99 17.60 -26.62
CA MET A 1 17.18 16.33 -25.88
C MET A 1 18.15 16.41 -24.69
N LEU A 2 19.37 16.93 -24.83
CA LEU A 2 20.37 16.93 -23.73
C LEU A 2 19.92 17.73 -22.48
N LYS A 3 19.21 18.84 -22.67
CA LYS A 3 18.65 19.67 -21.58
C LYS A 3 17.57 18.94 -20.76
N GLN A 4 16.69 18.19 -21.42
CA GLN A 4 15.63 17.42 -20.76
C GLN A 4 16.20 16.28 -19.91
N ARG A 5 17.23 15.59 -20.41
CA ARG A 5 17.93 14.54 -19.65
C ARG A 5 18.61 15.09 -18.40
N ARG A 6 19.27 16.25 -18.51
CA ARG A 6 19.89 16.93 -17.36
C ARG A 6 18.85 17.37 -16.32
N PHE A 7 17.72 17.90 -16.78
CA PHE A 7 16.61 18.29 -15.90
C PHE A 7 16.06 17.08 -15.13
N ALA A 8 15.81 15.95 -15.81
CA ALA A 8 15.35 14.73 -15.16
C ALA A 8 16.34 14.20 -14.10
N ILE A 9 17.64 14.20 -14.40
CA ILE A 9 18.70 13.78 -13.46
C ILE A 9 18.72 14.71 -12.23
N ILE A 10 18.61 16.02 -12.44
CA ILE A 10 18.56 17.00 -11.34
C ILE A 10 17.31 16.79 -10.49
N CYS A 11 16.14 16.51 -11.09
CA CYS A 11 14.92 16.18 -10.35
C CYS A 11 15.07 14.92 -9.51
N ILE A 12 15.72 13.87 -10.02
CA ILE A 12 15.98 12.63 -9.28
C ILE A 12 16.89 12.92 -8.08
N ILE A 13 17.99 13.67 -8.28
CA ILE A 13 18.93 14.04 -7.21
C ILE A 13 18.27 14.96 -6.18
N LEU A 14 17.47 15.94 -6.60
CA LEU A 14 16.74 16.80 -5.65
C LEU A 14 15.70 16.01 -4.86
N SER A 15 15.07 15.01 -5.50
CA SER A 15 14.08 14.17 -4.85
C SER A 15 14.68 13.34 -3.74
N THR A 16 15.88 12.77 -3.95
CA THR A 16 16.58 11.96 -2.95
C THR A 16 17.18 12.76 -1.80
N THR A 17 17.43 14.06 -1.99
CA THR A 17 18.09 14.92 -0.97
C THR A 17 17.11 15.54 0.02
N ASN A 18 15.82 15.62 -0.32
CA ASN A 18 14.79 16.22 0.53
C ASN A 18 13.73 15.19 0.91
N GLN A 19 13.52 14.97 2.21
CA GLN A 19 12.54 14.04 2.75
C GLN A 19 11.09 14.34 2.28
N LYS A 20 10.80 15.60 1.90
CA LYS A 20 9.51 16.04 1.33
C LYS A 20 9.42 15.86 -0.20
N CYS A 21 10.51 15.57 -0.90
CA CYS A 21 10.54 15.35 -2.35
C CYS A 21 10.63 13.85 -2.72
N ASN A 22 10.74 12.95 -1.74
CA ASN A 22 10.62 11.50 -1.93
C ASN A 22 9.17 11.02 -2.18
N THR A 23 8.18 11.93 -2.20
CA THR A 23 6.77 11.57 -2.41
C THR A 23 6.57 10.78 -3.70
N LEU A 24 7.23 11.15 -4.80
CA LEU A 24 7.09 10.44 -6.06
C LEU A 24 7.62 8.98 -5.96
N GLY A 25 8.80 8.80 -5.38
CA GLY A 25 9.39 7.47 -5.21
C GLY A 25 8.59 6.59 -4.25
N ALA A 26 8.01 7.18 -3.21
CA ALA A 26 7.09 6.50 -2.29
C ALA A 26 5.75 6.15 -2.97
N THR A 27 5.14 7.07 -3.72
CA THR A 27 3.90 6.80 -4.47
C THR A 27 4.10 5.71 -5.51
N LEU A 28 5.20 5.74 -6.26
CA LEU A 28 5.56 4.67 -7.20
C LEU A 28 5.80 3.35 -6.46
N GLY A 29 6.50 3.39 -5.33
CA GLY A 29 6.70 2.22 -4.47
C GLY A 29 5.39 1.57 -4.02
N PHE A 30 4.44 2.37 -3.51
CA PHE A 30 3.11 1.89 -3.14
C PHE A 30 2.33 1.36 -4.34
N PHE A 31 2.41 2.03 -5.49
CA PHE A 31 1.76 1.56 -6.71
C PHE A 31 2.31 0.19 -7.14
N PHE A 32 3.62 0.00 -7.17
CA PHE A 32 4.23 -1.29 -7.51
C PHE A 32 3.88 -2.39 -6.50
N HIS A 33 3.89 -2.07 -5.21
CA HIS A 33 3.42 -2.99 -4.18
C HIS A 33 1.95 -3.40 -4.41
N SER A 34 1.06 -2.45 -4.72
CA SER A 34 -0.36 -2.73 -5.00
C SER A 34 -0.61 -3.60 -6.24
N LYS A 35 0.34 -3.60 -7.18
CA LYS A 35 0.29 -4.41 -8.41
C LYS A 35 0.98 -5.77 -8.26
N ASN A 36 1.38 -6.15 -7.03
CA ASN A 36 2.12 -7.38 -6.76
C ASN A 36 3.38 -7.51 -7.64
N VAL A 37 4.06 -6.38 -7.90
CA VAL A 37 5.31 -6.38 -8.66
C VAL A 37 6.35 -7.20 -7.87
N PRO A 38 7.07 -8.14 -8.52
CA PRO A 38 8.04 -8.97 -7.82
C PRO A 38 9.10 -8.14 -7.08
N GLU A 39 9.47 -8.60 -5.89
CA GLU A 39 10.44 -7.94 -5.00
C GLU A 39 11.75 -7.57 -5.71
N LYS A 40 12.28 -8.48 -6.53
CA LYS A 40 13.49 -8.27 -7.32
C LYS A 40 13.38 -7.08 -8.28
N VAL A 41 12.19 -6.85 -8.85
CA VAL A 41 11.94 -5.73 -9.77
C VAL A 41 11.87 -4.42 -8.96
N ILE A 42 11.18 -4.41 -7.82
CA ILE A 42 11.15 -3.25 -6.92
C ILE A 42 12.57 -2.90 -6.46
N GLN A 43 13.38 -3.90 -6.10
CA GLN A 43 14.76 -3.69 -5.68
C GLN A 43 15.64 -3.12 -6.82
N ALA A 44 15.46 -3.58 -8.05
CA ALA A 44 16.15 -3.02 -9.22
C ALA A 44 15.75 -1.56 -9.47
N LEU A 45 14.45 -1.25 -9.41
CA LEU A 45 13.92 0.12 -9.57
C LEU A 45 14.38 1.05 -8.45
N HIS A 46 14.50 0.53 -7.23
CA HIS A 46 15.06 1.26 -6.11
C HIS A 46 16.54 1.60 -6.34
N HIS A 47 17.36 0.62 -6.76
CA HIS A 47 18.77 0.88 -7.09
C HIS A 47 18.94 1.86 -8.27
N LEU A 48 17.96 1.92 -9.17
CA LEU A 48 17.91 2.92 -10.26
C LEU A 48 17.45 4.31 -9.78
N GLY A 49 16.99 4.45 -8.53
CA GLY A 49 16.48 5.69 -7.96
C GLY A 49 15.06 6.05 -8.43
N VAL A 50 14.29 5.08 -8.94
CA VAL A 50 12.92 5.28 -9.44
C VAL A 50 11.89 5.21 -8.32
N CYS A 51 12.08 4.33 -7.34
CA CYS A 51 11.18 4.16 -6.20
C CYS A 51 11.93 3.94 -4.89
N ASP A 52 11.17 3.95 -3.80
CA ASP A 52 11.71 3.59 -2.49
C ASP A 52 12.02 2.09 -2.39
N SER A 53 12.85 1.72 -1.42
CA SER A 53 13.19 0.34 -1.12
C SER A 53 11.96 -0.42 -0.65
N GLN A 54 11.92 -1.71 -0.94
CA GLN A 54 10.83 -2.56 -0.48
C GLN A 54 10.66 -2.52 1.05
N LYS A 55 11.77 -2.49 1.79
CA LYS A 55 11.76 -2.36 3.25
C LYS A 55 11.09 -1.07 3.70
N SER A 56 11.39 0.06 3.04
CA SER A 56 10.77 1.34 3.35
C SER A 56 9.27 1.32 3.05
N ILE A 57 8.86 0.74 1.93
CA ILE A 57 7.44 0.58 1.57
C ILE A 57 6.70 -0.22 2.65
N HIS A 58 7.20 -1.39 3.05
CA HIS A 58 6.57 -2.19 4.10
C HIS A 58 6.52 -1.45 5.44
N ASN A 59 7.61 -0.82 5.85
CA ASN A 59 7.65 -0.03 7.08
C ASN A 59 6.63 1.11 7.07
N ALA A 60 6.44 1.76 5.91
CA ALA A 60 5.45 2.83 5.75
C ALA A 60 4.02 2.28 5.87
N ILE A 61 3.71 1.15 5.24
CA ILE A 61 2.40 0.46 5.37
C ILE A 61 2.13 0.10 6.83
N ASP A 62 3.11 -0.50 7.51
CA ASP A 62 2.99 -0.90 8.91
C ASP A 62 2.79 0.31 9.83
N SER A 63 3.55 1.38 9.59
CA SER A 63 3.44 2.62 10.36
C SER A 63 2.06 3.26 10.18
N MET A 64 1.60 3.39 8.94
CA MET A 64 0.28 3.93 8.60
C MET A 64 -0.84 3.07 9.19
N SER A 65 -0.69 1.75 9.20
CA SER A 65 -1.66 0.83 9.80
C SER A 65 -1.75 1.01 11.32
N ARG A 66 -0.61 1.14 12.01
CA ARG A 66 -0.58 1.43 13.46
C ARG A 66 -1.19 2.78 13.78
N GLU A 67 -0.92 3.79 12.98
CA GLU A 67 -1.50 5.13 13.13
C GLU A 67 -3.02 5.10 12.90
N ALA A 68 -3.48 4.41 11.85
CA ALA A 68 -4.91 4.24 11.57
C ALA A 68 -5.64 3.56 12.74
N VAL A 69 -5.07 2.49 13.31
CA VAL A 69 -5.64 1.82 14.50
C VAL A 69 -5.70 2.77 15.70
N SER A 70 -4.64 3.54 15.92
CA SER A 70 -4.59 4.53 17.02
C SER A 70 -5.64 5.63 16.82
N LEU A 71 -5.81 6.10 15.59
CA LEU A 71 -6.82 7.09 15.21
C LEU A 71 -8.24 6.54 15.40
N LEU A 72 -8.49 5.30 14.97
CA LEU A 72 -9.77 4.63 15.15
C LEU A 72 -10.13 4.48 16.63
N LYS A 73 -9.19 4.07 17.48
CA LYS A 73 -9.40 3.98 18.94
C LYS A 73 -9.74 5.34 19.53
N ARG A 74 -8.94 6.37 19.22
CA ARG A 74 -9.17 7.73 19.72
C ARG A 74 -10.52 8.29 19.28
N ARG A 75 -10.91 8.06 18.04
CA ARG A 75 -12.22 8.51 17.51
C ARG A 75 -13.38 7.68 18.07
N GLY A 76 -13.22 6.37 18.24
CA GLY A 76 -14.22 5.52 18.86
C GLY A 76 -14.52 5.93 20.30
N GLN A 77 -13.51 6.34 21.06
CA GLN A 77 -13.65 6.82 22.44
C GLN A 77 -14.46 8.13 22.59
N THR A 78 -14.64 8.91 21.52
CA THR A 78 -15.47 10.12 21.61
C THR A 78 -16.97 9.82 21.56
N PHE A 79 -17.36 8.60 21.16
CA PHE A 79 -18.75 8.20 20.92
C PHE A 79 -19.52 9.09 19.92
N LEU A 80 -18.81 9.90 19.12
CA LEU A 80 -19.37 10.74 18.05
C LEU A 80 -19.29 10.07 16.67
N GLN A 81 -19.03 8.78 16.63
CA GLN A 81 -18.84 8.01 15.41
C GLN A 81 -19.88 6.90 15.35
N GLY A 82 -20.49 6.71 14.18
CA GLY A 82 -21.29 5.52 13.86
C GLY A 82 -20.37 4.40 13.39
N VAL A 83 -20.76 3.15 13.67
CA VAL A 83 -20.07 1.96 13.14
C VAL A 83 -21.05 1.21 12.26
N ALA A 84 -20.74 1.13 10.97
CA ALA A 84 -21.47 0.32 10.00
C ALA A 84 -20.76 -1.03 9.84
N TYR A 85 -21.47 -2.12 10.12
CA TYR A 85 -20.97 -3.47 9.92
C TYR A 85 -21.48 -4.01 8.58
N ASP A 86 -20.63 -4.75 7.88
CA ASP A 86 -20.98 -5.41 6.63
C ASP A 86 -20.33 -6.81 6.56
N ASN A 87 -21.04 -7.76 5.97
CA ASN A 87 -20.53 -9.11 5.77
C ASN A 87 -19.91 -9.21 4.37
N PHE A 88 -18.62 -9.51 4.33
CA PHE A 88 -17.82 -9.66 3.14
C PHE A 88 -17.58 -11.14 2.88
N ASP A 89 -18.19 -11.65 1.81
CA ASP A 89 -18.07 -13.04 1.39
C ASP A 89 -17.23 -13.13 0.11
N VAL A 90 -16.20 -13.97 0.13
CA VAL A 90 -15.32 -14.22 -1.02
C VAL A 90 -15.38 -15.68 -1.43
N ASN A 91 -15.88 -15.92 -2.64
CA ASN A 91 -15.84 -17.22 -3.26
C ASN A 91 -14.54 -17.40 -4.07
N ALA A 92 -13.53 -18.02 -3.47
CA ALA A 92 -12.30 -18.42 -4.14
C ALA A 92 -12.58 -19.71 -4.94
N SER A 93 -13.20 -19.53 -6.09
CA SER A 93 -13.57 -20.60 -7.02
C SER A 93 -12.32 -21.18 -7.67
N THR A 94 -12.24 -22.51 -7.72
CA THR A 94 -11.20 -23.23 -8.48
C THR A 94 -11.82 -23.73 -9.77
N ASP A 95 -11.19 -23.46 -10.90
CA ASP A 95 -11.69 -23.81 -12.24
C ASP A 95 -11.93 -25.33 -12.40
N GLN A 96 -11.04 -26.14 -11.80
CA GLN A 96 -11.19 -27.59 -11.71
C GLN A 96 -10.95 -28.06 -10.27
N PRO A 97 -12.01 -28.23 -9.46
CA PRO A 97 -11.89 -28.69 -8.09
C PRO A 97 -11.36 -30.13 -8.04
N THR A 98 -10.24 -30.34 -7.35
CA THR A 98 -9.70 -31.68 -7.07
C THR A 98 -9.91 -32.04 -5.60
N LEU A 99 -9.61 -33.30 -5.22
CA LEU A 99 -9.70 -33.72 -3.82
C LEU A 99 -8.83 -32.85 -2.90
N GLU A 100 -7.65 -32.46 -3.39
CA GLU A 100 -6.63 -31.67 -2.68
C GLU A 100 -6.86 -30.16 -2.82
N ASN A 101 -7.46 -29.70 -3.92
CA ASN A 101 -7.69 -28.28 -4.19
C ASN A 101 -9.16 -28.01 -4.49
N ARG A 102 -9.94 -27.84 -3.41
CA ARG A 102 -11.37 -27.51 -3.48
C ARG A 102 -11.57 -25.99 -3.48
N SER A 103 -12.66 -25.55 -4.11
CA SER A 103 -13.13 -24.16 -4.00
C SER A 103 -13.32 -23.79 -2.53
N LYS A 104 -12.84 -22.60 -2.14
CA LYS A 104 -12.93 -22.11 -0.76
C LYS A 104 -13.91 -20.95 -0.70
N PHE A 105 -14.78 -20.99 0.29
CA PHE A 105 -15.65 -19.88 0.62
C PHE A 105 -15.13 -19.22 1.89
N HIS A 106 -14.81 -17.93 1.82
CA HIS A 106 -14.30 -17.16 2.94
C HIS A 106 -15.36 -16.16 3.38
N HIS A 107 -15.77 -16.27 4.65
CA HIS A 107 -16.64 -15.30 5.30
C HIS A 107 -15.79 -14.35 6.16
N ALA A 108 -16.02 -13.04 6.03
CA ALA A 108 -15.41 -12.04 6.90
C ALA A 108 -16.45 -10.98 7.27
N THR A 109 -16.41 -10.46 8.49
CA THR A 109 -17.20 -9.29 8.87
C THR A 109 -16.27 -8.08 8.88
N SER A 110 -16.66 -7.05 8.14
CA SER A 110 -15.96 -5.77 8.07
C SER A 110 -16.74 -4.70 8.84
N ALA A 111 -16.04 -3.66 9.28
CA ALA A 111 -16.65 -2.53 9.98
C ALA A 111 -16.05 -1.21 9.48
N LEU A 112 -16.90 -0.23 9.24
CA LEU A 112 -16.53 1.13 8.85
C LEU A 112 -16.97 2.12 9.92
N MET A 113 -16.02 2.92 10.42
CA MET A 113 -16.30 4.00 11.36
C MET A 113 -16.59 5.31 10.62
N ILE A 114 -17.84 5.76 10.67
CA ILE A 114 -18.36 6.96 9.99
C ILE A 114 -18.51 8.07 11.03
N LYS A 115 -18.16 9.30 10.67
CA LYS A 115 -18.42 10.47 11.52
C LYS A 115 -19.92 10.80 11.47
N LEU A 116 -20.54 10.98 12.64
CA LEU A 116 -21.94 11.41 12.75
C LEU A 116 -22.08 12.91 12.47
#